data_AF-Q54V76-F1
#
_entry.id   AF-Q54V76-F1
#
_cell.length_a   1.000
_cell.length_b   1.000
_cell.length_c   1.000
_cell.angle_alpha   90.00
_cell.angle_beta   90.00
_cell.angle_gamma   90.00
#
_symmetry.space_group_name_H-M   'P 1'
#
loop_
_entity.id
_entity.type
_entity.pdbx_description
1 polymer ?
#
loop_
_entity_poly.entity_id
_entity_poly.type
_entity_poly.pdbx_seq_one_letter_code
_entity_poly.pdbx_strand_id
1 'polypeptide(L)' 'MGQASKVFGKQITYSVSPFQQKLFVNYFKNAIPHLRRGVKDNFFCSVPYFAALYITVNWANETYHNEMKDHWY' A
#
# COMPACT_ATOMS: atom_id res chain seq x y z
N MET A 1 -25.77 -16.32 8.12
CA MET A 1 -25.43 -15.33 9.17
C MET A 1 -25.82 -15.91 10.53
N GLY A 2 -25.14 -16.97 10.98
CA GLY A 2 -25.74 -17.95 11.91
C GLY A 2 -24.98 -18.27 13.21
N GLN A 3 -23.80 -17.70 13.45
CA GLN A 3 -23.11 -17.76 14.75
C GLN A 3 -22.24 -16.50 14.91
N ALA A 4 -22.87 -15.34 15.08
CA ALA A 4 -22.18 -14.08 15.37
C ALA A 4 -22.11 -13.86 16.90
N SER A 5 -21.01 -13.27 17.37
CA SER A 5 -20.80 -12.94 18.79
C SER A 5 -21.91 -12.03 19.33
N LYS A 6 -22.20 -12.17 20.63
CA LYS A 6 -23.18 -11.32 21.32
C LYS A 6 -22.69 -9.87 21.39
N VAL A 7 -23.40 -8.96 20.71
CA VAL A 7 -23.22 -7.51 20.89
C VAL A 7 -24.02 -7.09 22.12
N PHE A 8 -23.38 -6.43 23.08
CA PHE A 8 -24.03 -5.94 24.29
C PHE A 8 -24.40 -4.45 24.11
N GLY A 9 -25.63 -4.09 24.48
CA GLY A 9 -26.18 -2.74 24.31
C GLY A 9 -27.00 -2.56 23.02
N LYS A 10 -27.74 -1.44 22.93
CA LYS A 10 -28.57 -1.12 21.76
C LYS A 10 -27.71 -0.44 20.68
N GLN A 11 -27.24 -1.19 19.70
CA GLN A 11 -26.58 -0.63 18.53
C GLN A 11 -27.63 -0.22 17.49
N ILE A 12 -27.83 1.09 17.32
CA ILE A 12 -28.72 1.63 16.28
C ILE A 12 -27.87 2.00 15.07
N THR A 13 -28.08 1.31 13.95
CA THR A 13 -27.41 1.58 12.68
C THR A 13 -28.41 2.16 11.69
N TYR A 14 -28.17 3.40 11.26
CA TYR A 14 -28.93 4.03 10.19
C TYR A 14 -28.24 3.75 8.86
N SER A 15 -29.02 3.38 7.85
CA SER A 15 -28.56 3.19 6.48
C SER A 15 -29.45 3.94 5.52
N VAL A 16 -28.87 4.42 4.42
CA VAL A 16 -29.59 5.09 3.33
C VAL A 16 -29.75 4.09 2.19
N SER A 17 -30.89 4.10 1.50
CA SER A 17 -31.12 3.23 0.34
C SER A 17 -30.02 3.43 -0.72
N PRO A 18 -29.47 2.36 -1.32
CA PRO A 18 -28.43 2.49 -2.34
C PRO A 18 -28.87 3.36 -3.52
N PHE A 19 -30.16 3.37 -3.87
CA PHE A 19 -30.72 4.20 -4.94
C PHE A 19 -30.81 5.69 -4.60
N GLN A 20 -30.61 6.06 -3.34
CA GLN A 20 -30.57 7.45 -2.87
C GLN A 20 -29.15 7.95 -2.59
N GLN A 21 -28.13 7.08 -2.67
CA GLN A 21 -26.74 7.43 -2.42
C GLN A 21 -26.04 7.83 -3.73
N LYS A 22 -25.08 8.76 -3.66
CA LYS A 22 -24.16 8.97 -4.79
C LYS A 22 -23.07 7.90 -4.73
N LEU A 23 -22.72 7.31 -5.87
CA LEU A 23 -21.71 6.25 -5.96
C LEU A 23 -20.31 6.73 -5.52
N PHE A 24 -19.98 7.99 -5.81
CA PHE A 24 -18.66 8.59 -5.58
C PHE A 24 -18.74 9.87 -4.73
N VAL A 25 -19.30 9.78 -3.52
CA VAL A 25 -19.33 10.93 -2.60
C VAL A 25 -17.91 11.31 -2.18
N ASN A 26 -17.53 12.57 -2.41
CA ASN A 26 -16.24 13.12 -1.97
C ASN A 26 -15.03 12.29 -2.43
N TYR A 27 -15.12 11.65 -3.60
CA TYR A 27 -14.11 10.68 -4.05
C TYR A 27 -12.69 11.23 -3.92
N PHE A 28 -12.35 12.35 -4.58
CA PHE A 28 -10.99 12.91 -4.45
C PHE A 28 -10.72 13.54 -3.08
N LYS A 29 -11.70 14.23 -2.50
CA LYS A 29 -11.56 14.91 -1.20
C LYS A 29 -11.20 13.95 -0.08
N ASN A 30 -11.76 12.74 -0.10
CA ASN A 30 -11.55 11.73 0.94
C ASN A 30 -10.55 10.64 0.50
N ALA A 31 -10.54 10.24 -0.77
CA ALA A 31 -9.64 9.18 -1.24
C ALA A 31 -8.18 9.61 -1.17
N ILE A 32 -7.84 10.83 -1.58
CA ILE A 32 -6.43 11.30 -1.58
C ILE A 32 -5.83 11.30 -0.17
N PRO A 33 -6.43 11.92 0.87
CA PRO A 33 -5.86 11.86 2.22
C PRO A 33 -5.90 10.45 2.81
N HIS A 34 -6.90 9.64 2.47
CA HIS A 34 -6.96 8.24 2.92
C HIS A 34 -5.82 7.39 2.32
N LEU A 35 -5.59 7.51 1.00
CA LEU A 35 -4.51 6.85 0.30
C LEU A 35 -3.15 7.36 0.79
N ARG A 36 -2.98 8.67 0.96
CA ARG A 36 -1.75 9.25 1.53
C ARG A 36 -1.46 8.70 2.92
N ARG A 37 -2.48 8.54 3.77
CA ARG A 37 -2.33 7.91 5.08
C ARG A 37 -1.86 6.47 4.93
N GLY A 38 -2.54 5.65 4.11
CA GLY A 38 -2.15 4.27 3.86
C GLY A 38 -0.72 4.12 3.30
N VAL A 39 -0.32 4.99 2.36
CA VAL A 39 1.05 5.02 1.81
C VAL A 39 2.06 5.36 2.90
N LYS A 40 1.80 6.40 3.71
CA LYS A 40 2.70 6.79 4.81
C LYS A 40 2.85 5.67 5.84
N ASP A 41 1.74 5.02 6.21
CA ASP A 41 1.74 3.95 7.22
C ASP A 41 2.55 2.72 6.75
N ASN A 42 2.54 2.43 5.44
CA ASN A 42 3.23 1.26 4.86
C ASN A 42 4.58 1.56 4.20
N PHE A 43 4.99 2.84 4.14
CA PHE A 43 6.20 3.27 3.44
C PHE A 43 7.44 2.54 4.01
N PHE A 44 7.62 2.57 5.32
CA PHE A 44 8.76 1.93 5.98
C PHE A 44 8.68 0.41 6.05
N CYS A 45 7.52 -0.19 5.76
CA CYS A 45 7.38 -1.65 5.67
C CYS A 45 7.80 -2.19 4.31
N SER A 46 7.61 -1.42 3.23
CA SER A 46 7.83 -1.89 1.86
C SER A 46 9.11 -1.33 1.24
N VAL A 47 9.38 -0.04 1.42
CA VAL A 47 10.48 0.67 0.76
C VAL A 47 11.86 0.12 1.10
N PRO A 48 12.18 -0.26 2.36
CA PRO A 48 13.51 -0.78 2.67
C PRO A 48 13.88 -2.04 1.89
N TYR A 49 12.93 -2.95 1.65
CA TYR A 49 13.17 -4.17 0.87
C TYR A 49 13.50 -3.85 -0.59
N PHE A 50 12.73 -2.95 -1.21
CA PHE A 50 12.99 -2.52 -2.59
C PHE A 50 14.29 -1.70 -2.70
N ALA A 51 14.60 -0.87 -1.71
CA ALA A 51 15.85 -0.12 -1.65
C ALA A 51 17.05 -1.07 -1.54
N ALA A 52 16.99 -2.08 -0.67
CA ALA A 52 18.04 -3.09 -0.54
C ALA A 52 18.22 -3.89 -1.84
N LEU A 53 17.13 -4.30 -2.48
CA LEU A 53 17.19 -4.98 -3.78
C LEU A 53 17.86 -4.11 -4.85
N TYR A 54 17.46 -2.84 -4.95
CA TYR A 54 18.04 -1.89 -5.90
C TYR A 54 19.54 -1.73 -5.69
N ILE A 55 19.98 -1.57 -4.44
CA ILE A 55 21.40 -1.45 -4.08
C ILE A 55 22.16 -2.72 -4.49
N THR A 56 21.65 -3.92 -4.14
CA THR A 56 22.31 -5.19 -4.46
C THR A 56 22.41 -5.41 -5.98
N VAL A 57 21.36 -5.13 -6.73
CA VAL A 57 21.36 -5.26 -8.20
C VAL A 57 22.34 -4.28 -8.84
N ASN A 58 22.37 -3.02 -8.37
CA ASN A 58 23.29 -2.03 -8.90
C ASN A 58 24.74 -2.39 -8.60
N TRP A 59 25.03 -2.83 -7.37
CA TRP A 59 26.36 -3.32 -6.99
C TRP A 59 26.81 -4.52 -7.83
N ALA A 60 25.91 -5.50 -8.05
CA ALA A 60 26.22 -6.67 -8.87
C ALA A 60 26.51 -6.30 -10.33
N ASN A 61 25.74 -5.38 -10.91
CA ASN A 61 25.98 -4.88 -12.27
C ASN A 61 27.32 -4.14 -12.38
N GLU A 62 27.62 -3.23 -11.45
CA GLU A 62 28.89 -2.49 -11.43
C GLU A 62 30.09 -3.44 -11.28
N THR A 63 29.98 -4.45 -10.42
CA THR A 63 31.02 -5.46 -10.21
C THR A 63 31.26 -6.27 -11.48
N TYR A 64 30.18 -6.77 -12.11
CA TYR A 64 30.27 -7.51 -13.37
C TYR A 64 30.87 -6.68 -14.51
N HIS A 65 30.50 -5.40 -14.63
CA HIS A 65 31.06 -4.51 -15.64
C HIS A 65 32.57 -4.25 -15.43
N ASN A 66 33.02 -4.13 -14.17
CA ASN A 66 34.43 -3.96 -13.86
C ASN A 66 35.24 -5.23 -14.15
N GLU A 67 34.75 -6.40 -13.74
CA GLU A 67 35.40 -7.69 -14.02
C GLU A 67 35.49 -7.98 -15.52
N MET A 68 34.45 -7.65 -16.28
CA MET A 68 34.47 -7.77 -17.73
C MET A 68 35.53 -6.86 -18.35
N LYS A 69 35.65 -5.61 -17.88
CA LYS A 69 36.71 -4.71 -18.38
C LYS A 69 38.10 -5.25 -18.10
N ASP A 70 38.34 -5.76 -16.89
CA ASP A 70 39.64 -6.34 -16.50
C ASP A 70 39.97 -7.63 -17.27
N HIS A 71 38.97 -8.34 -17.80
CA HIS A 71 39.19 -9.52 -18.64
C HIS A 71 39.46 -9.18 -20.12
N TRP A 72 39.02 -8.01 -20.60
CA TRP A 72 39.23 -7.58 -22.01
C TRP A 72 40.46 -6.68 -22.22
N TYR A 73 41.11 -6.21 -21.15
CA TYR A 73 42.35 -5.40 -21.18
C TYR A 73 43.52 -6.13 -20.51
#